data_AF-A0A1H9SMI6-F1
#
_entry.id   AF-A0A1H9SMI6-F1
#
_cell.length_a   1.000
_cell.length_b   1.000
_cell.length_c   1.000
_cell.angle_alpha   90.00
_cell.angle_beta   90.00
_cell.angle_gamma   90.00
#
_symmetry.space_group_name_H-M   'P 1'
#
loop_
_entity.id
_entity.type
_entity.pdbx_description
1 polymer ?
#
loop_
_entity_poly.entity_id
_entity_poly.type
_entity_poly.pdbx_seq_one_letter_code
_entity_poly.pdbx_strand_id
1 'polypeptide(L)'
;MVIEEVQLGVLPDGGKLLPVLSERQAKCLRFLYEYAVERRDYPLGSEIAQHMGVSKQAITSLLNSLVKKGYVTRDRSLLHRNVRLTPDAVEKLTRQSGEDRRLEPVA
;
A
#
# COMPACT_ATOMS: atom_id res chain seq x y z
N MET A 1 -2.13 28.20 -3.65
CA MET A 1 -1.74 27.08 -2.78
C MET A 1 -2.78 25.99 -3.00
N VAL A 2 -2.49 25.04 -3.90
CA VAL A 2 -3.51 24.08 -4.38
C VAL A 2 -3.64 23.00 -3.32
N ILE A 3 -4.79 22.96 -2.67
CA ILE A 3 -5.15 21.93 -1.71
C ILE A 3 -5.55 20.74 -2.58
N GLU A 4 -4.69 19.71 -2.69
CA GLU A 4 -5.07 18.46 -3.35
C GLU A 4 -6.21 17.82 -2.54
N GLU A 5 -7.44 18.01 -3.02
CA GLU A 5 -8.61 17.28 -2.56
C GLU A 5 -8.34 15.78 -2.66
N VAL A 6 -8.34 15.10 -1.52
CA VAL A 6 -8.38 13.64 -1.48
C VAL A 6 -9.79 13.24 -1.91
N GLN A 7 -9.97 13.06 -3.21
CA GLN A 7 -11.22 12.60 -3.81
C GLN A 7 -11.50 11.14 -3.37
N LEU A 8 -12.12 10.97 -2.20
CA LEU A 8 -12.81 9.74 -1.82
C LEU A 8 -14.12 9.71 -2.61
N GLY A 9 -14.05 9.25 -3.85
CA GLY A 9 -15.26 8.94 -4.59
C GLY A 9 -15.94 7.69 -4.00
N VAL A 10 -17.23 7.53 -4.25
CA VAL A 10 -17.97 6.31 -3.99
C VAL A 10 -18.39 5.78 -5.37
N LEU A 11 -18.05 4.53 -5.70
CA LEU A 11 -18.52 3.84 -6.91
C LEU A 11 -20.05 3.66 -6.80
N PRO A 12 -20.81 3.65 -7.91
CA PRO A 12 -22.27 3.55 -7.89
C PRO A 12 -22.80 2.25 -7.27
N ASP A 13 -21.96 1.22 -7.09
CA ASP A 13 -22.30 -0.05 -6.41
C ASP A 13 -22.04 -0.04 -4.89
N GLY A 14 -21.82 1.13 -4.27
CA GLY A 14 -21.46 1.22 -2.84
C GLY A 14 -20.02 0.80 -2.54
N GLY A 15 -19.21 0.57 -3.57
CA GLY A 15 -17.78 0.33 -3.46
C GLY A 15 -17.04 1.62 -3.10
N LYS A 16 -16.15 1.55 -2.11
CA LYS A 16 -15.29 2.68 -1.72
C LYS A 16 -14.27 2.94 -2.84
N LEU A 17 -14.22 4.13 -3.46
CA LEU A 17 -13.11 4.43 -4.40
C LEU A 17 -11.83 4.57 -3.60
N LEU A 18 -10.96 3.58 -3.75
CA LEU A 18 -9.66 3.60 -3.12
C LEU A 18 -8.75 4.62 -3.81
N PRO A 19 -8.16 5.59 -3.08
CA PRO A 19 -7.43 6.71 -3.68
C PRO A 19 -6.34 6.26 -4.64
N VAL A 20 -6.11 7.00 -5.74
CA VAL A 20 -5.04 6.69 -6.69
C VAL A 20 -3.70 6.71 -5.97
N LEU A 21 -2.87 5.68 -6.19
CA LEU A 21 -1.52 5.58 -5.65
C LEU A 21 -0.53 6.06 -6.70
N SER A 22 0.48 6.83 -6.27
CA SER A 22 1.64 7.06 -7.13
C SER A 22 2.41 5.75 -7.32
N GLU A 23 3.23 5.65 -8.37
CA GLU A 23 4.01 4.45 -8.65
C GLU A 23 4.88 4.02 -7.45
N ARG A 24 5.52 4.98 -6.77
CA ARG A 24 6.30 4.72 -5.55
C ARG A 24 5.44 4.21 -4.39
N GLN A 25 4.22 4.72 -4.25
CA GLN A 25 3.28 4.27 -3.23
C GLN A 25 2.79 2.86 -3.52
N ALA A 26 2.46 2.56 -4.78
CA ALA A 26 2.05 1.23 -5.23
C ALA A 26 3.17 0.21 -5.03
N LYS A 27 4.42 0.55 -5.39
CA LYS A 27 5.59 -0.31 -5.17
C LYS A 27 5.82 -0.63 -3.69
N CYS A 28 5.74 0.38 -2.83
CA CYS A 28 5.83 0.18 -1.38
C CYS A 28 4.70 -0.71 -0.84
N LEU A 29 3.47 -0.46 -1.29
CA LEU A 29 2.31 -1.25 -0.86
C LEU A 29 2.40 -2.72 -1.33
N ARG A 30 2.87 -2.96 -2.56
CA ARG A 30 3.13 -4.30 -3.09
C ARG A 30 4.20 -5.03 -2.26
N PHE A 31 5.31 -4.37 -1.95
CA PHE A 31 6.35 -4.95 -1.10
C PHE A 31 5.82 -5.35 0.29
N LEU A 32 5.01 -4.49 0.92
CA LEU A 32 4.38 -4.82 2.21
C LEU A 32 3.49 -6.07 2.11
N TYR A 33 2.77 -6.22 1.01
CA TYR A 33 1.87 -7.35 0.76
C TYR A 33 2.64 -8.64 0.51
N GLU A 34 3.63 -8.62 -0.38
CA GLU A 34 4.50 -9.77 -0.64
C GLU A 34 5.18 -10.23 0.64
N TYR A 35 5.77 -9.31 1.42
CA TYR A 35 6.39 -9.65 2.70
C TYR A 35 5.39 -10.26 3.69
N ALA A 36 4.17 -9.72 3.77
CA ALA A 36 3.12 -10.26 4.64
C ALA A 36 2.63 -11.65 4.21
N VAL A 37 2.53 -11.91 2.91
CA VAL A 37 2.13 -13.22 2.37
C VAL A 37 3.23 -14.26 2.58
N GLU A 38 4.48 -13.90 2.27
CA GLU A 38 5.62 -14.82 2.34
C GLU A 38 6.03 -15.14 3.78
N ARG A 39 6.06 -14.14 4.66
CA ARG A 39 6.63 -14.26 6.01
C ARG A 39 5.58 -14.30 7.12
N ARG A 40 4.30 -14.07 6.81
CA ARG A 40 3.20 -13.89 7.78
C ARG A 40 3.52 -12.81 8.84
N ASP A 41 4.34 -11.85 8.46
CA ASP A 41 4.81 -10.76 9.33
C ASP A 41 4.97 -9.48 8.51
N TYR A 42 5.25 -8.36 9.16
CA TYR A 42 5.44 -7.07 8.50
C TYR A 42 6.90 -6.60 8.57
N PRO A 43 7.40 -5.96 7.50
CA PRO A 43 8.77 -5.49 7.47
C PRO A 43 9.00 -4.31 8.43
N LEU A 44 10.23 -4.17 8.88
CA LEU A 44 10.72 -3.00 9.61
C LEU A 44 10.79 -1.80 8.67
N GLY A 45 10.63 -0.58 9.23
CA GLY A 45 10.83 0.65 8.46
C GLY A 45 12.20 0.74 7.78
N SER A 46 13.23 0.13 8.39
CA SER A 46 14.58 0.01 7.82
C SER A 46 14.63 -0.95 6.62
N GLU A 47 13.91 -2.07 6.66
CA GLU A 47 13.84 -3.03 5.55
C GLU A 47 13.08 -2.41 4.37
N ILE A 48 11.98 -1.70 4.65
CA ILE A 48 11.23 -0.97 3.62
C ILE A 48 12.12 0.09 2.97
N ALA A 49 12.89 0.85 3.76
CA ALA A 49 13.80 1.87 3.26
C ALA A 49 14.90 1.28 2.37
N GLN A 50 15.48 0.15 2.80
CA GLN A 50 16.49 -0.57 2.03
C GLN A 50 15.93 -1.10 0.70
N HIS A 51 14.75 -1.73 0.72
CA HIS A 51 14.11 -2.26 -0.49
C HIS A 51 13.73 -1.15 -1.47
N MET A 52 13.24 -0.01 -0.97
CA MET A 52 12.86 1.14 -1.78
C MET A 52 14.06 1.99 -2.24
N GLY A 53 15.26 1.76 -1.70
CA GLY A 53 16.45 2.55 -2.00
C GLY A 53 16.36 4.01 -1.55
N VAL A 54 15.67 4.29 -0.43
CA VAL A 54 15.44 5.65 0.08
C VAL A 54 15.76 5.77 1.57
N SER A 55 15.82 7.00 2.08
CA SER A 55 16.06 7.25 3.50
C SER A 55 14.88 6.83 4.39
N LYS A 56 15.15 6.53 5.67
CA LYS A 56 14.10 6.21 6.66
C LYS A 56 13.07 7.34 6.83
N GLN A 57 13.51 8.58 6.67
CA GLN A 57 12.63 9.76 6.76
C GLN A 57 11.68 9.81 5.56
N ALA A 58 12.17 9.53 4.34
CA ALA A 58 11.34 9.43 3.14
C ALA A 58 10.29 8.30 3.27
N ILE A 59 10.67 7.14 3.82
CA ILE A 59 9.70 6.06 4.11
C ILE A 59 8.66 6.48 5.13
N THR A 60 9.04 7.20 6.17
CA THR A 60 8.08 7.67 7.17
C THR A 60 7.01 8.56 6.54
N SER A 61 7.41 9.49 5.68
CA SER A 61 6.46 10.32 4.91
C SER A 61 5.58 9.50 3.97
N LEU A 62 6.17 8.54 3.25
CA LEU A 62 5.45 7.67 2.32
C LEU A 62 4.40 6.82 3.03
N LEU A 63 4.76 6.20 4.16
CA LEU A 63 3.84 5.42 4.99
C LEU A 63 2.73 6.29 5.57
N ASN A 64 3.03 7.52 6.00
CA ASN A 64 2.01 8.44 6.49
C ASN A 64 1.01 8.81 5.38
N SER A 65 1.45 8.97 4.12
CA SER A 65 0.55 9.15 2.99
C SER A 65 -0.33 7.94 2.74
N LEU A 66 0.21 6.72 2.82
CA LEU A 66 -0.56 5.48 2.69
C LEU A 66 -1.59 5.30 3.81
N VAL A 67 -1.25 5.73 5.03
CA VAL A 67 -2.17 5.76 6.17
C VAL A 67 -3.32 6.73 5.92
N LYS A 68 -3.03 7.97 5.48
CA LYS A 68 -4.07 8.95 5.13
C LYS A 68 -5.02 8.45 4.04
N LYS A 69 -4.50 7.66 3.10
CA LYS A 69 -5.28 7.05 2.01
C LYS A 69 -6.04 5.78 2.42
N GLY A 70 -5.85 5.29 3.64
CA GLY A 70 -6.56 4.12 4.17
C GLY A 70 -6.01 2.76 3.74
N TYR A 71 -4.80 2.71 3.18
CA TYR A 71 -4.18 1.45 2.73
C TYR A 71 -3.35 0.75 3.80
N VAL A 72 -2.90 1.51 4.80
CA VAL A 72 -1.99 1.03 5.82
C VAL A 72 -2.43 1.59 7.17
N THR A 73 -2.33 0.79 8.22
CA THR A 73 -2.43 1.27 9.60
C THR A 73 -1.06 1.22 10.27
N ARG A 74 -0.84 2.17 11.18
CA ARG A 74 0.40 2.22 11.98
C ARG A 74 0.11 2.11 13.46
N ASP A 75 0.70 1.12 14.11
CA ASP A 75 0.60 0.94 15.55
C ASP A 75 1.77 1.64 16.27
N ARG A 76 1.51 2.83 16.82
CA ARG A 76 2.56 3.61 17.49
C ARG A 76 3.03 3.01 18.81
N SER A 77 2.30 2.04 19.37
CA SER A 77 2.68 1.32 20.58
C SER A 77 3.79 0.31 20.29
N LEU A 78 3.98 -0.07 19.03
CA LEU A 78 5.07 -0.93 18.60
C LEU A 78 6.28 -0.10 18.14
N LEU A 79 7.41 -0.32 18.81
CA LEU A 79 8.70 0.27 18.44
C LEU A 79 9.16 -0.21 17.04
N HIS A 80 8.80 -1.45 16.68
CA HIS A 80 9.23 -2.16 15.47
C HIS A 80 8.02 -2.82 14.78
N ARG A 81 8.08 -3.01 13.45
CA ARG A 81 7.02 -3.68 12.67
C ARG A 81 5.63 -3.08 12.92
N ASN A 82 5.58 -1.76 13.02
CA ASN A 82 4.35 -1.04 13.32
C ASN A 82 3.43 -0.84 12.11
N VAL A 83 3.70 -1.49 10.98
CA VAL A 83 2.96 -1.27 9.73
C VAL A 83 2.06 -2.47 9.50
N ARG A 84 0.78 -2.25 9.23
CA ARG A 84 -0.17 -3.31 8.85
C ARG A 84 -0.98 -2.90 7.62
N LEU A 85 -1.29 -3.86 6.74
CA LEU A 85 -2.17 -3.61 5.59
C LEU A 85 -3.63 -3.59 6.05
N THR A 86 -4.43 -2.72 5.46
CA THR A 86 -5.89 -2.73 5.64
C THR A 86 -6.55 -3.76 4.73
N PRO A 87 -7.76 -4.23 5.06
CA PRO A 87 -8.54 -5.10 4.17
C PRO A 87 -8.72 -4.50 2.78
N ASP A 88 -8.98 -3.18 2.70
CA ASP A 88 -9.08 -2.42 1.46
C ASP A 88 -7.81 -2.52 0.59
N ALA A 89 -6.62 -2.45 1.21
CA ALA A 89 -5.36 -2.59 0.49
C ALA A 89 -5.17 -3.99 -0.08
N VAL A 90 -5.49 -5.01 0.71
CA VAL A 90 -5.42 -6.41 0.28
C VAL A 90 -6.40 -6.66 -0.86
N GLU A 91 -7.63 -6.15 -0.77
CA GLU A 91 -8.62 -6.27 -1.83
C GLU A 91 -8.14 -5.63 -3.13
N LYS A 92 -7.60 -4.39 -3.05
CA LYS A 92 -7.06 -3.69 -4.24
C LYS A 92 -5.92 -4.46 -4.89
N LEU A 93 -4.96 -4.93 -4.10
CA LEU A 93 -3.81 -5.68 -4.60
C LEU A 93 -4.23 -7.03 -5.18
N THR A 94 -5.21 -7.69 -4.59
CA THR A 94 -5.74 -8.97 -5.08
C THR A 94 -6.48 -8.78 -6.41
N ARG A 95 -7.31 -7.74 -6.55
CA ARG A 95 -7.97 -7.39 -7.82
C ARG A 95 -6.97 -7.05 -8.92
N GLN A 96 -5.92 -6.28 -8.60
CA GLN A 96 -4.86 -5.93 -9.54
C GLN A 96 -3.98 -7.13 -9.93
N SER A 97 -3.74 -8.07 -9.01
CA SER A 97 -2.95 -9.28 -9.28
C SER A 97 -3.73 -10.33 -10.08
N GLY A 98 -5.07 -10.33 -9.98
CA GLY A 98 -5.94 -11.16 -10.81
C GLY A 98 -6.04 -10.69 -12.27
N GLU A 99 -5.92 -9.37 -12.50
CA GLU A 99 -5.92 -8.79 -13.85
C GLU A 99 -4.62 -9.07 -14.61
N ASP A 100 -3.48 -9.10 -13.91
CA ASP A 100 -2.15 -9.38 -14.47
C ASP A 100 -2.00 -10.83 -14.99
N ARG A 101 -2.81 -11.76 -14.49
CA ARG A 101 -2.83 -13.18 -14.92
C ARG A 101 -3.76 -13.47 -16.11
N ARG A 102 -4.39 -12.46 -16.72
CA ARG A 102 -5.32 -12.65 -17.84
C ARG A 102 -4.71 -12.46 -19.24
N LEU A 103 -3.39 -12.36 -19.33
CA LEU A 103 -2.66 -12.25 -20.60
C LEU A 103 -1.68 -13.41 -20.80
N GLU A 104 -2.21 -14.62 -20.90
CA GLU A 104 -1.51 -15.68 -21.66
C GLU A 104 -2.23 -15.81 -23.00
N PRO A 105 -1.62 -15.42 -24.14
CA PRO A 105 -2.13 -15.85 -25.43
C PRO A 105 -1.94 -17.36 -25.49
N VAL A 106 -3.04 -18.11 -25.40
CA VAL A 106 -3.04 -19.51 -25.81
C VAL A 106 -2.66 -19.54 -27.29
N ALA A 107 -1.46 -20.04 -27.57
CA ALA A 107 -1.00 -20.36 -28.91
C ALA A 107 -1.67 -21.63 -29.43
#